data_AF-A0A3C0TQT8-F1
#
_entry.id   AF-A0A3C0TQT8-F1
#
_cell.length_a   1.000
_cell.length_b   1.000
_cell.length_c   1.000
_cell.angle_alpha   90.00
_cell.angle_beta   90.00
_cell.angle_gamma   90.00
#
_symmetry.space_group_name_H-M   'P 1'
#
loop_
_entity.id
_entity.type
_entity.pdbx_description
1 polymer ?
#
loop_
_entity_poly.entity_id
_entity_poly.type
_entity_poly.pdbx_seq_one_letter_code
_entity_poly.pdbx_strand_id
1 'polypeptide(L)'
;AIGWVSAGGALFDTRLLVLCVLFFLWQVPHFWLLVLRYGKEYENAGLPSLSGLLDDGQITRITFVWLAAIVVAGLALPFYGLIHSPIIYLSLVPAAAWVLWYGTKLFRFDIHPSAYLMAFRHVNGYILFMMVVLASDNIMYRITQKMP
;
A
#
# COMPACT_ATOMS: atom_id res chain seq x y z
N ALA A 1 -14.17 -6.58 -2.05
CA ALA A 1 -15.63 -6.63 -1.82
C ALA A 1 -16.24 -7.94 -2.33
N ILE A 2 -16.21 -8.23 -3.65
CA ILE A 2 -16.85 -9.42 -4.24
C ILE A 2 -16.47 -10.70 -3.51
N GLY A 3 -15.16 -10.98 -3.36
CA GLY A 3 -14.68 -12.19 -2.68
C GLY A 3 -15.13 -12.34 -1.22
N TRP A 4 -15.32 -11.23 -0.51
CA TRP A 4 -15.80 -11.24 0.88
C TRP A 4 -17.28 -11.61 0.95
N VAL A 5 -18.09 -10.98 0.11
CA VAL A 5 -19.53 -11.23 0.04
C VAL A 5 -19.83 -12.62 -0.50
N SER A 6 -19.10 -13.09 -1.51
CA SER A 6 -19.24 -14.45 -2.04
C SER A 6 -18.89 -15.53 -1.01
N ALA A 7 -18.01 -15.22 -0.06
CA ALA A 7 -17.66 -16.11 1.04
C ALA A 7 -18.64 -16.05 2.23
N GLY A 8 -19.77 -15.32 2.09
CA GLY A 8 -20.81 -15.19 3.11
C GLY A 8 -20.63 -13.99 4.05
N GLY A 9 -19.68 -13.10 3.79
CA GLY A 9 -19.47 -11.89 4.59
C GLY A 9 -20.46 -10.77 4.24
N ALA A 10 -20.76 -9.89 5.19
CA ALA A 10 -21.62 -8.73 4.96
C ALA A 10 -20.90 -7.62 4.16
N LEU A 11 -21.64 -6.91 3.29
CA LEU A 11 -21.10 -5.81 2.48
C LEU A 11 -20.59 -4.64 3.34
N PHE A 12 -21.24 -4.39 4.47
CA PHE A 12 -20.90 -3.31 5.41
C PHE A 12 -20.09 -3.81 6.62
N ASP A 13 -19.42 -4.97 6.52
CA ASP A 13 -18.49 -5.41 7.56
C ASP A 13 -17.31 -4.44 7.66
N THR A 14 -17.04 -3.95 8.87
CA THR A 14 -15.95 -2.99 9.14
C THR A 14 -14.60 -3.52 8.66
N ARG A 15 -14.34 -4.82 8.76
CA ARG A 15 -13.08 -5.45 8.29
C ARG A 15 -12.91 -5.30 6.78
N LEU A 16 -13.99 -5.53 6.02
CA LEU A 16 -13.99 -5.32 4.58
C LEU A 16 -13.75 -3.85 4.23
N LEU A 17 -14.44 -2.93 4.90
CA LEU A 17 -14.31 -1.50 4.64
C LEU A 17 -12.87 -1.01 4.90
N VAL A 18 -12.25 -1.45 5.99
CA VAL A 18 -10.85 -1.13 6.32
C VAL A 18 -9.88 -1.64 5.26
N LEU A 19 -10.06 -2.88 4.78
CA LEU A 19 -9.25 -3.42 3.69
C LEU A 19 -9.45 -2.62 2.39
N CYS A 20 -10.69 -2.22 2.08
CA CYS A 20 -10.97 -1.37 0.93
C CYS A 20 -10.27 -0.01 1.05
N VAL A 21 -10.27 0.62 2.22
CA VAL A 21 -9.54 1.86 2.48
C VAL A 21 -8.03 1.64 2.31
N LEU A 22 -7.47 0.55 2.84
CA LEU A 22 -6.04 0.23 2.68
C LEU A 22 -5.65 0.10 1.19
N PHE A 23 -6.43 -0.63 0.39
CA PHE A 23 -6.17 -0.78 -1.04
C PHE A 23 -6.38 0.53 -1.82
N PHE A 24 -7.37 1.33 -1.43
CA PHE A 24 -7.56 2.66 -2.01
C PHE A 24 -6.37 3.58 -1.73
N LEU A 25 -5.90 3.61 -0.47
CA LEU A 25 -4.73 4.38 -0.07
C LEU A 25 -3.47 3.97 -0.85
N TRP A 26 -3.32 2.68 -1.16
CA TRP A 26 -2.21 2.18 -1.97
C TRP A 26 -2.27 2.57 -3.45
N GLN A 27 -3.48 2.59 -4.03
CA GLN A 27 -3.65 2.80 -5.47
C GLN A 27 -3.12 4.17 -5.94
N VAL A 28 -3.29 5.20 -5.12
CA VAL A 28 -2.89 6.59 -5.45
C VAL A 28 -1.36 6.74 -5.59
N PRO A 29 -0.53 6.44 -4.58
CA PRO A 29 0.92 6.54 -4.71
C PRO A 29 1.50 5.54 -5.72
N HIS A 30 0.89 4.36 -5.87
CA HIS A 30 1.25 3.41 -6.94
C HIS A 30 1.18 4.08 -8.32
N PHE A 31 0.05 4.75 -8.61
CA PHE A 31 -0.15 5.43 -9.88
C PHE A 31 0.77 6.66 -10.02
N TRP A 32 0.93 7.48 -8.98
CA TRP A 32 1.78 8.66 -9.05
C TRP A 32 3.27 8.34 -9.26
N LEU A 33 3.77 7.23 -8.72
CA LEU A 33 5.13 6.76 -9.01
C LEU A 33 5.32 6.37 -10.48
N LEU A 34 4.26 5.88 -11.15
CA LEU A 34 4.29 5.65 -12.60
C LEU A 34 4.22 6.96 -13.38
N VAL A 35 3.43 7.94 -12.93
CA VAL A 35 3.37 9.27 -13.58
C VAL A 35 4.70 10.00 -13.45
N LEU A 36 5.37 9.96 -12.29
CA LEU A 36 6.72 10.49 -12.12
C LEU A 36 7.74 9.86 -13.07
N ARG A 37 7.49 8.62 -13.50
CA ARG A 37 8.38 7.90 -14.41
C ARG A 37 8.02 8.11 -15.88
N TYR A 38 6.74 8.05 -16.22
CA TYR A 38 6.21 7.93 -17.58
C TYR A 38 5.30 9.09 -17.98
N GLY A 39 5.25 10.15 -17.17
CA GLY A 39 4.32 11.27 -17.34
C GLY A 39 4.45 11.97 -18.69
N LYS A 40 5.69 12.09 -19.20
CA LYS A 40 5.97 12.68 -20.53
C LYS A 40 5.45 11.79 -21.66
N GLU A 41 5.56 10.47 -21.51
CA GLU A 41 5.02 9.50 -22.46
C GLU A 41 3.49 9.54 -22.49
N TYR A 42 2.83 9.75 -21.35
CA TYR A 42 1.39 9.99 -21.30
C TYR A 42 0.99 11.26 -22.06
N GLU A 43 1.70 12.37 -21.83
CA GLU A 43 1.45 13.64 -22.52
C GLU A 43 1.68 13.55 -24.03
N ASN A 44 2.77 12.90 -24.45
CA ASN A 44 3.08 12.66 -25.86
C ASN A 44 2.03 11.78 -26.56
N ALA A 45 1.36 10.91 -25.80
CA ALA A 45 0.25 10.09 -26.29
C ALA A 45 -1.10 10.84 -26.27
N GLY A 46 -1.14 12.12 -25.86
CA GLY A 46 -2.36 12.91 -25.74
C GLY A 46 -3.23 12.52 -24.54
N LEU A 47 -2.69 11.78 -23.58
CA LEU A 47 -3.40 11.37 -22.37
C LEU A 47 -3.21 12.41 -21.25
N PRO A 48 -4.23 12.63 -20.40
CA PRO A 48 -4.09 13.51 -19.25
C PRO A 48 -3.05 12.95 -18.29
N SER A 49 -2.06 13.78 -17.92
CA SER A 49 -0.97 13.44 -17.01
C SER A 49 -0.92 14.44 -15.86
N LEU A 50 -0.65 13.94 -14.66
CA LEU A 50 -0.46 14.81 -13.49
C LEU A 50 0.80 15.68 -13.63
N SER A 51 1.78 15.23 -14.42
CA SER A 51 3.00 15.98 -14.73
C SER A 51 2.75 17.32 -15.43
N GLY A 52 1.60 17.47 -16.10
CA GLY A 52 1.17 18.74 -16.70
C GLY A 52 0.53 19.72 -15.72
N LEU A 53 0.17 19.27 -14.50
CA LEU A 53 -0.51 20.05 -13.47
C LEU A 53 0.38 20.35 -12.26
N LEU A 54 1.28 19.42 -11.91
CA LEU A 54 2.15 19.48 -10.73
C LEU A 54 3.59 19.17 -11.12
N ASP A 55 4.54 19.84 -10.46
CA ASP A 55 5.95 19.51 -10.61
C ASP A 55 6.29 18.16 -9.94
N ASP A 56 7.35 17.50 -10.41
CA ASP A 56 7.78 16.19 -9.90
C ASP A 56 8.04 16.21 -8.39
N GLY A 57 8.52 17.33 -7.83
CA GLY A 57 8.74 17.51 -6.41
C GLY A 57 7.43 17.61 -5.61
N GLN A 58 6.40 18.27 -6.14
CA GLN A 58 5.04 18.30 -5.58
C GLN A 58 4.46 16.89 -5.56
N ILE A 59 4.46 16.20 -6.69
CA ILE A 59 3.93 14.82 -6.79
C ILE A 59 4.69 13.92 -5.81
N THR A 60 6.01 14.08 -5.68
CA THR A 60 6.82 13.33 -4.72
C THR A 60 6.44 13.60 -3.27
N ARG A 61 6.28 14.87 -2.87
CA ARG A 61 5.87 15.24 -1.50
C ARG A 61 4.51 14.63 -1.15
N ILE A 62 3.53 14.75 -2.06
CA ILE A 62 2.20 14.21 -1.82
C ILE A 62 2.28 12.68 -1.79
N THR A 63 3.02 12.04 -2.71
CA THR A 63 3.26 10.58 -2.71
C THR A 63 3.78 10.10 -1.36
N PHE A 64 4.75 10.80 -0.76
CA PHE A 64 5.29 10.44 0.55
C PHE A 64 4.24 10.52 1.69
N VAL A 65 3.37 11.54 1.68
CA VAL A 65 2.26 11.64 2.64
C VAL A 65 1.31 10.45 2.51
N TRP A 66 1.00 10.04 1.28
CA TRP A 66 0.20 8.84 1.05
C TRP A 66 0.91 7.56 1.51
N LEU A 67 2.23 7.44 1.33
CA LEU A 67 3.00 6.32 1.88
C LEU A 67 2.89 6.24 3.40
N ALA A 68 3.01 7.37 4.09
CA ALA A 68 2.78 7.44 5.53
C ALA A 68 1.36 7.02 5.91
N ALA A 69 0.34 7.45 5.16
CA ALA A 69 -1.04 7.07 5.38
C ALA A 69 -1.28 5.55 5.21
N ILE A 70 -0.70 4.93 4.18
CA ILE A 70 -0.78 3.47 3.99
C ILE A 70 -0.13 2.75 5.16
N VAL A 71 1.04 3.20 5.62
CA VAL A 71 1.73 2.58 6.76
C VAL A 71 0.91 2.68 8.03
N VAL A 72 0.35 3.86 8.33
CA VAL A 72 -0.55 4.05 9.48
C VAL A 72 -1.77 3.15 9.37
N ALA A 73 -2.40 3.08 8.19
CA ALA A 73 -3.55 2.21 7.96
C ALA A 73 -3.19 0.71 8.13
N GLY A 74 -2.03 0.29 7.62
CA GLY A 74 -1.53 -1.08 7.75
C GLY A 74 -1.22 -1.48 9.20
N LEU A 75 -0.63 -0.58 9.98
CA LEU A 75 -0.37 -0.80 11.41
C LEU A 75 -1.65 -0.74 12.25
N ALA A 76 -2.71 -0.09 11.77
CA ALA A 76 -4.00 -0.04 12.46
C ALA A 76 -4.87 -1.30 12.26
N LEU A 77 -4.50 -2.22 11.36
CA LEU A 77 -5.29 -3.42 11.06
C LEU A 77 -5.64 -4.31 12.27
N PRO A 78 -4.78 -4.51 13.29
CA PRO A 78 -5.13 -5.30 14.47
C PRO A 78 -6.34 -4.74 15.23
N PHE A 79 -6.52 -3.41 15.27
CA PHE A 79 -7.64 -2.78 15.96
C PHE A 79 -9.00 -3.15 15.37
N TYR A 80 -9.03 -3.64 14.13
CA TYR A 80 -10.23 -4.07 13.44
C TYR A 80 -10.42 -5.59 13.43
N GLY A 81 -9.59 -6.35 14.15
CA GLY A 81 -9.67 -7.82 14.18
C GLY A 81 -9.27 -8.48 12.87
N LEU A 82 -8.40 -7.83 12.08
CA LEU A 82 -7.84 -8.38 10.85
C LEU A 82 -6.55 -9.18 11.07
N ILE A 83 -5.86 -8.93 12.19
CA ILE A 83 -4.64 -9.62 12.62
C ILE A 83 -4.81 -10.07 14.07
N HIS A 84 -4.56 -11.34 14.33
CA HIS A 84 -4.75 -11.97 15.64
C HIS A 84 -3.42 -12.31 16.31
N SER A 85 -2.40 -12.72 15.56
CA SER A 85 -1.11 -13.11 16.10
C SER A 85 -0.17 -11.92 16.32
N PRO A 86 0.35 -11.70 17.55
CA PRO A 86 1.32 -10.64 17.83
C PRO A 86 2.63 -10.78 17.04
N ILE A 87 3.05 -12.03 16.77
CA ILE A 87 4.29 -12.33 16.02
C ILE A 87 4.13 -11.88 14.56
N ILE A 88 2.99 -12.19 13.97
CA ILE A 88 2.64 -11.78 12.59
C ILE A 88 2.54 -10.26 12.51
N TYR A 89 1.89 -9.61 13.48
CA TYR A 89 1.84 -8.16 13.54
C TYR A 89 3.25 -7.54 13.62
N LEU A 90 4.12 -8.07 14.46
CA LEU A 90 5.48 -7.56 14.62
C LEU A 90 6.29 -7.62 13.32
N SER A 91 6.00 -8.59 12.43
CA SER A 91 6.62 -8.68 11.10
C SER A 91 6.28 -7.51 10.16
N LEU A 92 5.16 -6.81 10.40
CA LEU A 92 4.75 -5.65 9.60
C LEU A 92 5.55 -4.38 9.92
N VAL A 93 6.06 -4.27 11.15
CA VAL A 93 6.82 -3.10 11.63
C VAL A 93 8.10 -2.85 10.80
N PRO A 94 8.98 -3.84 10.56
CA PRO A 94 10.16 -3.62 9.73
C PRO A 94 9.79 -3.32 8.27
N ALA A 95 8.73 -3.94 7.74
CA ALA A 95 8.26 -3.68 6.38
C ALA A 95 7.73 -2.24 6.22
N ALA A 96 6.97 -1.76 7.21
CA ALA A 96 6.51 -0.37 7.29
C ALA A 96 7.67 0.62 7.39
N ALA A 97 8.63 0.37 8.29
CA ALA A 97 9.82 1.20 8.43
C ALA A 97 10.64 1.24 7.13
N TRP A 98 10.78 0.10 6.44
CA TRP A 98 11.49 0.01 5.17
C TRP A 98 10.88 0.89 4.09
N VAL A 99 9.55 0.86 3.93
CA VAL A 99 8.85 1.67 2.93
C VAL A 99 8.99 3.16 3.23
N LEU A 100 8.86 3.59 4.49
CA LEU A 100 9.01 4.99 4.85
C LEU A 100 10.45 5.47 4.65
N TRP A 101 11.42 4.68 5.10
CA TRP A 101 12.84 4.98 4.89
C TRP A 101 13.16 5.10 3.40
N TYR A 102 12.70 4.17 2.57
CA TYR A 102 12.88 4.25 1.13
C TYR A 102 12.15 5.47 0.55
N GLY A 103 10.95 5.77 1.05
CA GLY A 103 10.16 6.95 0.72
C GLY A 103 10.95 8.26 0.88
N THR A 104 11.75 8.38 1.96
CA THR A 104 12.59 9.59 2.17
C THR A 104 13.65 9.78 1.10
N LYS A 105 14.07 8.72 0.40
CA LYS A 105 15.05 8.82 -0.68
C LYS A 105 14.47 9.50 -1.91
N LEU A 106 13.14 9.57 -2.05
CA LEU A 106 12.51 10.35 -3.11
C LEU A 106 12.71 11.87 -2.95
N PHE A 107 13.19 12.37 -1.81
CA PHE A 107 13.46 13.80 -1.65
C PHE A 107 14.89 14.23 -2.00
N ARG A 108 15.80 13.29 -2.27
CA ARG A 108 17.19 13.63 -2.57
C ARG A 108 17.30 14.05 -4.03
N PHE A 109 17.55 15.34 -4.24
CA PHE A 109 17.42 16.17 -5.46
C PHE A 109 18.26 15.78 -6.71
N ASP A 110 18.61 14.51 -6.89
CA ASP A 110 19.33 13.99 -8.08
C ASP A 110 18.64 12.71 -8.59
N ILE A 111 17.31 12.73 -8.69
CA ILE A 111 16.57 11.50 -8.94
C ILE A 111 16.71 11.07 -10.40
N HIS A 112 17.60 10.11 -10.59
CA HIS A 112 17.54 9.24 -11.75
C HIS A 112 16.14 8.62 -11.85
N PRO A 113 15.57 8.55 -13.07
CA PRO A 113 14.28 7.91 -13.33
C PRO A 113 14.15 6.47 -12.77
N SER A 114 15.26 5.80 -12.43
CA SER A 114 15.27 4.48 -11.79
C SER A 114 14.76 4.49 -10.34
N ALA A 115 14.85 5.60 -9.60
CA ALA A 115 14.42 5.63 -8.21
C ALA A 115 12.89 5.55 -8.08
N TYR A 116 12.13 6.16 -8.99
CA TYR A 116 10.67 6.06 -9.00
C TYR A 116 10.19 4.62 -9.25
N LEU A 117 10.85 3.90 -10.17
CA LEU A 117 10.58 2.48 -10.41
C LEU A 117 10.94 1.59 -9.22
N MET A 118 12.02 1.91 -8.52
CA MET A 118 12.42 1.15 -7.33
C MET A 118 11.49 1.44 -6.15
N ALA A 119 11.08 2.70 -5.95
CA ALA A 119 10.01 3.08 -5.01
C ALA A 119 8.72 2.32 -5.33
N PHE A 120 8.30 2.30 -6.59
CA PHE A 120 7.13 1.56 -7.05
C PHE A 120 7.20 0.08 -6.66
N ARG A 121 8.35 -0.57 -6.87
CA ARG A 121 8.57 -1.96 -6.46
C ARG A 121 8.48 -2.14 -4.94
N HIS A 122 9.06 -1.24 -4.15
CA HIS A 122 9.01 -1.35 -2.69
C HIS A 122 7.60 -1.16 -2.14
N VAL A 123 6.83 -0.21 -2.67
CA VAL A 123 5.43 0.03 -2.28
C VAL A 123 4.56 -1.18 -2.61
N ASN A 124 4.71 -1.74 -3.81
CA ASN A 124 4.00 -2.96 -4.21
C ASN A 124 4.43 -4.18 -3.41
N GLY A 125 5.73 -4.32 -3.16
CA GLY A 125 6.28 -5.40 -2.33
C GLY A 125 5.72 -5.34 -0.90
N TYR A 126 5.55 -4.15 -0.35
CA TYR A 126 4.95 -3.97 0.98
C TYR A 126 3.48 -4.40 1.04
N ILE A 127 2.67 -3.98 0.05
CA ILE A 127 1.26 -4.38 0.00
C ILE A 127 1.12 -5.87 -0.24
N LEU A 128 1.92 -6.45 -1.13
CA LEU A 128 1.98 -7.90 -1.33
C LEU A 128 2.34 -8.63 -0.04
N PHE A 129 3.38 -8.17 0.67
CA PHE A 129 3.78 -8.73 1.95
C PHE A 129 2.66 -8.65 2.98
N MET A 130 1.99 -7.49 3.11
CA MET A 130 0.82 -7.34 3.99
C MET A 130 -0.30 -8.31 3.63
N MET A 131 -0.61 -8.50 2.34
CA MET A 131 -1.64 -9.46 1.92
C MET A 131 -1.28 -10.89 2.30
N VAL A 132 -0.02 -11.29 2.10
CA VAL A 132 0.47 -12.63 2.49
C VAL A 132 0.38 -12.83 4.00
N VAL A 133 0.80 -11.82 4.78
CA VAL A 133 0.73 -11.84 6.25
C VAL A 133 -0.72 -11.94 6.74
N LEU A 134 -1.64 -11.14 6.21
CA LEU A 134 -3.06 -11.17 6.57
C LEU A 134 -3.74 -12.49 6.22
N ALA A 135 -3.44 -13.04 5.04
CA ALA A 135 -3.94 -14.35 4.62
C ALA A 135 -3.41 -15.46 5.53
N SER A 136 -2.11 -15.43 5.84
CA SER A 136 -1.46 -16.43 6.68
C SER A 136 -1.99 -16.40 8.12
N ASP A 137 -2.18 -15.22 8.70
CA ASP A 137 -2.77 -15.04 10.03
C ASP A 137 -4.19 -15.60 10.11
N ASN A 138 -5.04 -15.25 9.14
CA ASN A 138 -6.42 -15.73 9.10
C ASN A 138 -6.51 -17.25 8.94
N ILE A 139 -5.65 -17.84 8.10
CA ILE A 139 -5.60 -19.29 7.92
C ILE A 139 -5.15 -19.96 9.22
N MET A 140 -4.07 -19.47 9.83
CA MET A 140 -3.56 -20.01 11.09
C MET A 140 -4.60 -19.93 12.20
N TYR A 141 -5.23 -18.77 12.38
CA TYR A 141 -6.27 -18.55 13.39
C TYR A 141 -7.44 -19.54 13.24
N ARG A 142 -7.91 -19.77 12.00
CA ARG A 142 -8.98 -20.73 11.72
C ARG A 142 -8.58 -22.18 11.98
N ILE A 143 -7.31 -22.54 11.77
CA ILE A 143 -6.80 -23.88 12.07
C ILE A 143 -6.73 -24.08 13.58
N THR A 144 -6.16 -23.13 14.32
CA THR A 144 -6.03 -23.22 15.78
C THR A 144 -7.38 -23.29 16.48
N GLN A 145 -8.40 -22.56 16.01
CA GLN A 145 -9.76 -22.64 16.58
C GLN A 145 -10.50 -23.97 16.30
N LYS A 146 -10.07 -24.74 15.30
CA LYS A 146 -10.65 -26.06 14.98
C LYS A 146 -9.96 -27.22 15.70
N MET A 147 -8.85 -26.97 16.41
CA MET A 147 -8.19 -27.99 17.22
C MET A 147 -8.93 -28.12 18.56
N PRO A 148 -9.28 -29.35 18.99
CA PRO A 148 -9.98 -29.62 20.24
C PRO A 148 -9.14 -29.31 21.49
#